data_AF-A0A2M9D1C5-F1
#
_entry.id   AF-A0A2M9D1C5-F1
#
_cell.length_a   1.000
_cell.length_b   1.000
_cell.length_c   1.000
_cell.angle_alpha   90.00
_cell.angle_beta   90.00
_cell.angle_gamma   90.00
#
_symmetry.space_group_name_H-M   'P 1'
#
loop_
_entity.id
_entity.type
_entity.pdbx_description
1 polymer ?
#
loop_
_entity_poly.entity_id
_entity_poly.type
_entity_poly.pdbx_seq_one_letter_code
_entity_poly.pdbx_strand_id
1 'polypeptide(L)'
;MTTESSRRRDSDLAALVEHLDALEGAGRRVPCRAGSVTSTAIWTSDDPVEQEVAAQRCAGCPALASCGAFGLAHPRELGVWGGRTAHARRRRPRFDPSVAA
;
A
#
# COMPACT_ATOMS: atom_id res chain seq x y z
N MET A 1 21.02 -2.62 -9.67
CA MET A 1 20.35 -1.95 -8.53
C MET A 1 21.33 -1.96 -7.37
N THR A 2 21.78 -0.77 -6.96
CA THR A 2 22.85 -0.57 -5.98
C THR A 2 22.40 -1.07 -4.59
N THR A 3 23.31 -1.71 -3.84
CA THR A 3 23.09 -2.26 -2.47
C THR A 3 22.41 -1.27 -1.52
N GLU A 4 22.60 0.02 -1.74
CA GLU A 4 21.99 1.10 -0.95
C GLU A 4 20.48 1.27 -1.17
N SER A 5 20.01 1.17 -2.41
CA SER A 5 18.57 1.24 -2.72
C SER A 5 17.81 0.03 -2.15
N SER A 6 18.46 -1.14 -2.11
CA SER A 6 17.90 -2.32 -1.43
C SER A 6 17.80 -2.08 0.08
N ARG A 7 18.89 -1.68 0.73
CA ARG A 7 18.91 -1.44 2.19
C ARG A 7 17.88 -0.41 2.64
N ARG A 8 17.70 0.68 1.88
CA ARG A 8 16.69 1.70 2.21
C ARG A 8 15.27 1.13 2.16
N ARG A 9 14.94 0.36 1.12
CA ARG A 9 13.64 -0.32 1.00
C ARG A 9 13.42 -1.29 2.16
N ASP A 10 14.43 -2.08 2.51
CA ASP A 10 14.35 -3.06 3.60
C ASP A 10 14.05 -2.36 4.94
N SER A 11 14.74 -1.25 5.21
CA SER A 11 14.51 -0.42 6.40
C SER A 11 13.11 0.19 6.44
N ASP A 12 12.65 0.79 5.33
CA ASP A 12 11.33 1.40 5.24
C ASP A 12 10.21 0.34 5.39
N LEU A 13 10.43 -0.87 4.84
CA LEU A 13 9.50 -1.99 4.96
C LEU A 13 9.44 -2.50 6.40
N ALA A 14 10.60 -2.65 7.07
CA ALA A 14 10.66 -3.07 8.47
C ALA A 14 9.88 -2.10 9.38
N ALA A 15 10.08 -0.78 9.21
CA ALA A 15 9.34 0.23 9.96
C ALA A 15 7.83 0.17 9.72
N LEU A 16 7.40 -0.08 8.47
CA LEU A 16 5.99 -0.27 8.17
C LEU A 16 5.43 -1.54 8.80
N VAL A 17 6.16 -2.65 8.75
CA VAL A 17 5.75 -3.93 9.36
C VAL A 17 5.58 -3.76 10.87
N GLU A 18 6.53 -3.14 11.55
CA GLU A 18 6.46 -2.84 12.99
C GLU A 18 5.22 -1.99 13.34
N HIS A 19 4.93 -0.98 12.52
CA HIS A 19 3.74 -0.15 12.72
C HIS A 19 2.43 -0.94 12.53
N LEU A 20 2.37 -1.85 11.55
CA LEU A 20 1.21 -2.72 11.36
C LEU A 20 1.03 -3.69 12.53
N ASP A 21 2.12 -4.30 13.01
CA ASP A 21 2.11 -5.20 14.17
C ASP A 21 1.61 -4.46 15.42
N ALA A 22 2.07 -3.23 15.65
CA ALA A 22 1.63 -2.40 16.77
C ALA A 22 0.12 -2.07 16.71
N LEU A 23 -0.41 -1.81 15.51
CA LEU A 23 -1.85 -1.55 15.33
C LEU A 23 -2.69 -2.80 15.61
N GLU A 24 -2.26 -3.96 15.13
CA GLU A 24 -2.93 -5.23 15.40
C GLU A 24 -2.87 -5.60 16.88
N GLY A 25 -1.72 -5.42 17.53
CA GLY A 25 -1.54 -5.62 18.97
C GLY A 25 -2.42 -4.68 19.82
N ALA A 26 -2.71 -3.48 19.32
CA ALA A 26 -3.65 -2.54 19.93
C ALA A 26 -5.13 -2.83 19.59
N GLY A 27 -5.44 -3.97 18.95
CA GLY A 27 -6.79 -4.37 18.58
C GLY A 27 -7.40 -3.57 17.42
N ARG A 28 -6.58 -2.82 16.66
CA ARG A 28 -7.04 -2.04 15.50
C ARG A 28 -7.08 -2.94 14.27
N ARG A 29 -8.11 -2.76 13.44
CA ARG A 29 -8.29 -3.57 12.24
C ARG A 29 -7.32 -3.16 11.13
N VAL A 30 -6.50 -4.11 10.67
CA VAL A 30 -5.65 -4.00 9.47
C VAL A 30 -6.21 -4.93 8.38
N PRO A 31 -6.96 -4.42 7.39
CA PRO A 31 -7.77 -5.26 6.49
C PRO A 31 -6.98 -6.29 5.69
N CYS A 32 -5.74 -5.99 5.30
CA CYS A 32 -4.90 -6.88 4.50
C CYS A 32 -4.26 -8.03 5.30
N ARG A 33 -4.32 -7.98 6.64
CA ARG A 33 -3.82 -9.03 7.54
C ARG A 33 -4.94 -9.72 8.32
N ALA A 34 -6.11 -9.10 8.39
CA ALA A 34 -7.30 -9.67 8.99
C ALA A 34 -8.03 -10.60 8.00
N GLY A 35 -8.12 -11.90 8.32
CA GLY A 35 -8.94 -12.86 7.58
C GLY A 35 -8.20 -14.14 7.21
N SER A 36 -8.76 -14.91 6.28
CA SER A 36 -8.13 -16.11 5.72
C SER A 36 -7.15 -15.77 4.60
N VAL A 37 -6.20 -16.67 4.34
CA VAL A 37 -5.20 -16.53 3.25
C VAL A 37 -5.86 -16.23 1.91
N THR A 38 -6.95 -16.92 1.57
CA THR A 38 -7.72 -16.69 0.34
C THR A 38 -8.30 -15.29 0.29
N SER A 39 -8.84 -14.79 1.41
CA SER A 39 -9.44 -13.46 1.48
C SER A 39 -8.41 -12.33 1.41
N THR A 40 -7.16 -12.60 1.82
CA THR A 40 -6.05 -11.63 1.85
C THR A 40 -5.18 -11.64 0.58
N ALA A 41 -5.32 -12.65 -0.29
CA ALA A 41 -4.52 -12.77 -1.51
C ALA A 41 -4.68 -11.58 -2.47
N ILE A 42 -5.86 -10.93 -2.49
CA ILE A 42 -6.17 -9.82 -3.39
C ILE A 42 -5.24 -8.59 -3.22
N TRP A 43 -4.63 -8.40 -2.05
CA TRP A 43 -3.73 -7.26 -1.80
C TRP A 43 -2.37 -7.41 -2.49
N THR A 44 -1.94 -8.65 -2.73
CA THR A 44 -0.68 -8.99 -3.41
C THR A 44 -0.88 -9.43 -4.85
N SER A 45 -2.12 -9.51 -5.32
CA SER A 45 -2.47 -9.91 -6.69
C SER A 45 -1.94 -8.93 -7.74
N ASP A 46 -1.62 -9.46 -8.92
CA ASP A 46 -1.32 -8.70 -10.12
C ASP A 46 -2.58 -8.40 -10.97
N ASP A 47 -3.71 -9.03 -10.66
CA ASP A 47 -4.99 -8.79 -11.33
C ASP A 47 -5.51 -7.36 -11.02
N PRO A 48 -5.77 -6.52 -12.04
CA PRO A 48 -6.22 -5.15 -11.84
C PRO A 48 -7.57 -5.01 -11.12
N VAL A 49 -8.49 -5.96 -11.33
CA VAL A 49 -9.82 -5.97 -10.68
C VAL A 49 -9.66 -6.30 -9.20
N GLU A 50 -8.85 -7.31 -8.88
CA GLU A 50 -8.55 -7.66 -7.48
C GLU A 50 -7.84 -6.52 -6.75
N GLN A 51 -6.91 -5.83 -7.41
CA GLN A 51 -6.25 -4.65 -6.84
C GLN A 51 -7.23 -3.51 -6.59
N GLU A 52 -8.20 -3.27 -7.46
CA GLU A 52 -9.20 -2.21 -7.25
C GLU A 52 -10.09 -2.54 -6.03
N VAL A 53 -10.54 -3.79 -5.92
CA VAL A 53 -11.30 -4.26 -4.74
C VAL A 53 -10.46 -4.13 -3.47
N ALA A 54 -9.19 -4.55 -3.50
CA ALA A 54 -8.29 -4.46 -2.36
C ALA A 54 -8.02 -2.99 -1.96
N ALA A 55 -7.88 -2.08 -2.93
CA ALA A 55 -7.70 -0.65 -2.71
C ALA A 55 -8.89 -0.03 -1.98
N GLN A 56 -10.12 -0.37 -2.38
CA GLN A 56 -11.33 0.09 -1.71
C GLN A 56 -11.43 -0.41 -0.27
N ARG A 57 -11.01 -1.66 0.00
CA ARG A 57 -10.99 -2.24 1.35
C ARG A 57 -9.98 -1.59 2.29
N CYS A 58 -9.05 -0.78 1.78
CA CYS A 58 -8.16 0.01 2.63
C CYS A 58 -8.88 1.16 3.36
N ALA A 59 -10.10 1.53 2.95
CA ALA A 59 -10.86 2.61 3.59
C ALA A 59 -11.00 2.39 5.11
N GLY A 60 -10.65 3.42 5.89
CA GLY A 60 -10.69 3.37 7.35
C GLY A 60 -9.53 2.62 8.02
N CYS A 61 -8.57 2.08 7.26
CA CYS A 61 -7.37 1.49 7.84
C CYS A 61 -6.52 2.56 8.55
N PRO A 62 -6.15 2.38 9.83
CA PRO A 62 -5.34 3.37 10.56
C PRO A 62 -3.91 3.52 10.00
N ALA A 63 -3.39 2.51 9.28
CA ALA A 63 -2.09 2.55 8.62
C ALA A 63 -2.12 3.15 7.21
N LEU A 64 -3.26 3.70 6.74
CA LEU A 64 -3.42 4.10 5.35
C LEU A 64 -2.33 5.08 4.88
N ALA A 65 -2.01 6.07 5.72
CA ALA A 65 -1.01 7.09 5.42
C ALA A 65 0.42 6.52 5.39
N SER A 66 0.83 5.75 6.40
CA SER A 66 2.16 5.14 6.49
C SER A 66 2.39 4.10 5.39
N CYS A 67 1.40 3.24 5.14
CA CYS A 67 1.40 2.28 4.04
C CYS A 67 1.49 2.99 2.66
N GLY A 68 0.75 4.08 2.48
CA GLY A 68 0.81 4.90 1.27
C GLY A 68 2.16 5.56 1.06
N ALA A 69 2.78 6.09 2.12
CA ALA A 69 4.10 6.69 2.06
C ALA A 69 5.17 5.69 1.59
N PHE A 70 5.16 4.46 2.12
CA PHE A 70 6.03 3.39 1.65
C PHE A 70 5.79 3.08 0.16
N GLY A 71 4.54 2.87 -0.25
CA GLY A 71 4.20 2.52 -1.64
C GLY A 71 4.58 3.61 -2.65
N LEU A 72 4.56 4.88 -2.25
CA LEU A 72 4.99 6.01 -3.08
C LEU A 72 6.52 6.15 -3.12
N ALA A 73 7.21 5.89 -2.01
CA ALA A 73 8.67 5.90 -1.94
C ALA A 73 9.29 4.75 -2.75
N HIS A 74 8.59 3.62 -2.87
CA HIS A 74 9.02 2.41 -3.56
C HIS A 74 8.04 2.03 -4.68
N PRO A 75 7.93 2.81 -5.77
CA PRO A 75 6.89 2.63 -6.79
C PRO A 75 7.03 1.35 -7.63
N ARG A 76 8.13 0.59 -7.45
CA ARG A 76 8.32 -0.71 -8.10
C ARG A 76 7.55 -1.83 -7.42
N GLU A 77 7.16 -1.66 -6.15
CA GLU A 77 6.36 -2.65 -5.41
C GLU A 77 5.06 -2.95 -6.15
N LEU A 78 4.68 -4.24 -6.14
CA LEU A 78 3.46 -4.76 -6.76
C LEU A 78 2.29 -4.71 -5.76
N GLY A 79 1.09 -5.03 -6.21
CA GLY A 79 -0.11 -5.06 -5.38
C GLY A 79 -0.56 -3.68 -4.88
N VAL A 80 -1.36 -3.68 -3.82
CA VAL A 80 -2.03 -2.50 -3.26
C VAL A 80 -1.28 -1.96 -2.04
N TRP A 81 -1.03 -0.66 -2.05
CA TRP A 81 -0.40 0.06 -0.94
C TRP A 81 -1.14 1.37 -0.70
N GLY A 82 -1.52 1.64 0.55
CA GLY A 82 -2.20 2.87 0.93
C GLY A 82 -3.50 3.15 0.16
N GLY A 83 -4.27 2.11 -0.18
CA GLY A 83 -5.49 2.25 -0.98
C GLY A 83 -5.25 2.62 -2.44
N ARG A 84 -4.04 2.38 -2.96
CA ARG A 84 -3.69 2.64 -4.37
C ARG A 84 -3.22 1.37 -5.04
N THR A 85 -3.74 1.10 -6.23
CA THR A 85 -3.24 0.04 -7.12
C THR A 85 -1.82 0.33 -7.58
N ALA A 86 -1.11 -0.70 -8.06
CA ALA A 86 0.24 -0.52 -8.61
C ALA A 86 0.26 0.46 -9.77
N HIS A 87 -0.80 0.48 -10.58
CA HIS A 87 -0.98 1.42 -11.68
C HIS A 87 -1.18 2.86 -11.18
N ALA A 88 -2.03 3.07 -10.18
CA ALA A 88 -2.30 4.40 -9.64
C ALA A 88 -1.05 5.04 -9.01
N ARG A 89 -0.18 4.26 -8.36
CA ARG A 89 1.08 4.77 -7.78
C ARG A 89 2.12 5.20 -8.83
N ARG A 90 2.11 4.58 -10.01
CA ARG A 90 3.06 4.88 -11.10
C ARG A 90 2.63 6.08 -11.94
N ARG A 91 1.34 6.44 -11.90
CA ARG A 91 0.86 7.63 -12.61
C ARG A 91 1.31 8.87 -11.86
N ARG A 92 2.07 9.73 -12.54
CA ARG A 92 2.25 11.12 -12.10
C ARG A 92 0.87 11.78 -12.03
N PRO A 93 0.59 12.63 -11.03
CA PRO A 93 -0.61 13.44 -11.06
C PRO A 93 -0.62 14.18 -12.40
N ARG A 94 -1.66 13.93 -13.19
CA ARG A 94 -1.87 14.73 -14.39
C ARG A 94 -2.29 16.10 -13.89
N PHE A 95 -1.58 17.14 -14.34
CA PHE A 95 -2.12 18.48 -14.23
C PHE A 95 -3.44 18.50 -15.01
N ASP A 96 -4.54 18.79 -14.31
CA ASP A 96 -5.83 19.08 -14.93
C ASP A 96 -6.00 20.61 -14.90
N PRO A 97 -5.82 21.30 -16.05
CA PRO A 97 -6.01 22.74 -16.14
C PRO A 97 -7.45 23.17 -15.80
N SER A 98 -8.43 22.27 -15.88
CA SER A 98 -9.86 22.58 -15.74
C SER A 98 -10.32 22.77 -14.29
N VAL A 99 -9.52 22.31 -13.32
CA VAL A 99 -9.79 22.50 -11.88
C VAL A 99 -9.23 23.83 -11.35
N ALA A 100 -8.40 24.52 -12.12
CA ALA A 100 -7.75 25.78 -11.72
C ALA A 100 -8.54 27.05 -12.13
N ALA A 101 -9.80 26.92 -12.55
CA ALA A 101 -10.66 28.02 -12.99
C ALA A 101 -11.80 28.29 -11.99
#